data_AF-R5W6V0-F1
#
_entry.id   AF-R5W6V0-F1
#
_cell.length_a   1.000
_cell.length_b   1.000
_cell.length_c   1.000
_cell.angle_alpha   90.00
_cell.angle_beta   90.00
_cell.angle_gamma   90.00
#
_symmetry.space_group_name_H-M   'P 1'
#
loop_
_entity.id
_entity.type
_entity.pdbx_description
1 polymer ?
#
loop_
_entity_poly.entity_id
_entity_poly.type
_entity_poly.pdbx_seq_one_letter_code
_entity_poly.pdbx_strand_id
1 'polypeptide(L)'
;MTLGTRIVVMKDGIVQQVDSPLDLYMRPKNLFVAGFIGSPQMNFIDAKVVVSGSDVLLMFGSNTIKLPENKAKKLIELGYKDKIVTFGIRPEDIKDEEMFISSSPETSLEATVKVYEMLGAEVFLYFTVDNFDITVRVNPRTTARPGDTIKIALDGSKIHIFDKETQETILN
;
A
#
# COMPACT_ATOMS: atom_id res chain seq x y z
N MET A 1 -3.77 6.65 18.88
CA MET A 1 -5.17 6.22 18.69
C MET A 1 -5.85 6.12 20.05
N THR A 2 -6.32 7.21 20.66
CA THR A 2 -6.46 7.21 22.14
C THR A 2 -7.74 7.75 22.77
N LEU A 3 -8.83 8.13 22.07
CA LEU A 3 -10.02 8.66 22.79
C LEU A 3 -11.42 8.29 22.26
N GLY A 4 -11.62 7.75 21.04
CA GLY A 4 -12.96 7.51 20.49
C GLY A 4 -13.32 6.03 20.30
N THR A 5 -14.49 5.59 20.79
CA THR A 5 -15.06 4.26 20.48
C THR A 5 -15.47 4.15 19.01
N ARG A 6 -15.96 5.26 18.44
CA ARG A 6 -16.12 5.45 17.00
C ARG A 6 -15.65 6.85 16.60
N ILE A 7 -15.19 6.96 15.37
CA ILE A 7 -14.75 8.20 14.73
C ILE A 7 -15.61 8.41 13.49
N VAL A 8 -16.08 9.64 13.28
CA VAL A 8 -16.77 10.07 12.05
C VAL A 8 -15.74 10.78 11.18
N VAL A 9 -15.38 10.20 10.03
CA VAL A 9 -14.51 10.82 9.04
C VAL A 9 -15.38 11.56 8.03
N MET A 10 -15.09 12.85 7.81
CA MET A 10 -15.83 13.71 6.89
C MET A 10 -14.90 14.38 5.89
N LYS A 11 -15.40 14.61 4.68
CA LYS A 11 -14.75 15.39 3.62
C LYS A 11 -15.79 16.33 3.01
N ASP A 12 -15.47 17.62 2.94
CA ASP A 12 -16.33 18.64 2.31
C ASP A 12 -17.79 18.63 2.84
N GLY A 13 -17.95 18.41 4.14
CA GLY A 13 -19.27 18.33 4.79
C GLY A 13 -20.00 16.99 4.61
N ILE A 14 -19.44 16.03 3.88
CA ILE A 14 -20.03 14.70 3.63
C ILE A 14 -19.34 13.64 4.48
N VAL A 15 -20.13 12.84 5.19
CA VAL A 15 -19.63 11.68 5.96
C VAL A 15 -19.09 10.62 5.00
N GLN A 16 -17.83 10.24 5.20
CA GLN A 16 -17.14 9.23 4.40
C GLN A 16 -17.21 7.86 5.08
N GLN A 17 -16.91 7.80 6.38
CA GLN A 17 -16.99 6.57 7.15
C GLN A 17 -17.19 6.86 8.64
N VAL A 18 -18.00 6.04 9.30
CA VAL A 18 -18.18 6.09 10.75
C VAL A 18 -17.89 4.72 11.33
N ASP A 19 -16.75 4.59 12.00
CA ASP A 19 -16.27 3.28 12.46
C ASP A 19 -15.34 3.37 13.66
N SER A 20 -14.91 2.21 14.18
CA SER A 20 -13.86 2.13 15.18
C SER A 20 -12.53 2.66 14.61
N PRO A 21 -11.60 3.18 15.45
CA PRO A 21 -10.29 3.62 14.97
C PRO A 21 -9.53 2.53 14.21
N LEU A 22 -9.65 1.28 14.66
CA LEU A 22 -9.03 0.13 14.01
C LEU A 22 -9.65 -0.16 12.63
N ASP A 23 -10.98 -0.08 12.51
CA ASP A 23 -11.66 -0.36 11.25
C ASP A 23 -11.48 0.75 10.22
N LEU A 24 -11.41 2.01 10.65
CA LEU A 24 -10.99 3.10 9.76
C LEU A 24 -9.57 2.87 9.21
N TYR A 25 -8.70 2.28 10.02
CA TYR A 25 -7.32 1.99 9.62
C TYR A 25 -7.22 0.79 8.69
N MET A 26 -7.85 -0.32 9.07
CA MET A 26 -7.74 -1.65 8.44
C MET A 26 -8.72 -1.87 7.30
N ARG A 27 -9.84 -1.14 7.28
CA ARG A 27 -10.94 -1.30 6.32
C ARG A 27 -11.48 0.06 5.87
N PRO A 28 -10.62 0.94 5.32
CA PRO A 28 -11.09 2.20 4.77
C PRO A 28 -12.11 1.94 3.65
N LYS A 29 -13.18 2.73 3.60
CA LYS A 29 -14.22 2.60 2.56
C LYS A 29 -13.86 3.26 1.23
N ASN A 30 -12.94 4.22 1.25
CA ASN A 30 -12.46 4.88 0.06
C ASN A 30 -11.05 5.42 0.25
N LEU A 31 -10.47 5.89 -0.86
CA LEU A 31 -9.10 6.40 -0.93
C LEU A 31 -8.86 7.57 0.03
N PHE A 32 -9.87 8.43 0.26
CA PHE A 32 -9.75 9.53 1.20
C PHE A 32 -9.58 9.03 2.64
N VAL A 33 -10.43 8.10 3.11
CA VAL A 33 -10.29 7.55 4.46
C VAL A 33 -8.94 6.83 4.61
N ALA A 34 -8.53 6.07 3.60
CA ALA A 34 -7.27 5.35 3.58
C ALA A 34 -6.06 6.29 3.71
N GLY A 35 -6.07 7.42 2.99
CA GLY A 35 -4.99 8.42 3.02
C GLY A 35 -5.03 9.33 4.24
N PHE A 36 -6.21 9.56 4.82
CA PHE A 36 -6.40 10.45 5.96
C PHE A 36 -6.10 9.77 7.30
N ILE A 37 -6.44 8.49 7.44
CA ILE A 37 -6.29 7.73 8.68
C ILE A 37 -4.96 6.98 8.66
N GLY A 38 -3.97 7.45 9.42
CA GLY A 38 -2.64 6.85 9.52
C GLY A 38 -1.52 7.89 9.39
N SER A 39 -0.40 7.66 10.08
CA SER A 39 0.81 8.47 9.94
C SER A 39 2.02 7.54 10.01
N PRO A 40 2.84 7.44 8.95
CA PRO A 40 2.70 8.13 7.66
C PRO A 40 1.45 7.72 6.88
N GLN A 41 1.11 8.50 5.85
CA GLN A 41 -0.04 8.21 5.00
C GLN A 41 0.15 6.90 4.22
N MET A 42 -0.96 6.27 3.83
CA MET A 42 -0.91 5.10 2.94
C MET A 42 -0.25 5.48 1.61
N ASN A 43 0.61 4.62 1.08
CA ASN A 43 1.14 4.77 -0.27
C ASN A 43 0.06 4.41 -1.27
N PHE A 44 -0.09 5.20 -2.35
CA PHE A 44 -1.04 4.92 -3.42
C PHE A 44 -0.34 4.87 -4.77
N ILE A 45 -0.61 3.82 -5.53
CA ILE A 45 0.01 3.57 -6.83
C ILE A 45 -1.08 3.14 -7.80
N ASP A 46 -1.13 3.81 -8.95
CA ASP A 46 -1.99 3.39 -10.05
C ASP A 46 -1.35 2.20 -10.77
N ALA A 47 -2.12 1.12 -10.92
CA ALA A 47 -1.67 -0.09 -11.57
C ALA A 47 -2.72 -0.63 -12.52
N LYS A 48 -2.27 -1.18 -13.64
CA LYS A 48 -3.11 -1.98 -14.54
C LYS A 48 -3.22 -3.39 -13.99
N VAL A 49 -4.45 -3.91 -13.92
CA VAL A 49 -4.71 -5.31 -13.55
C VAL A 49 -4.45 -6.20 -14.77
N VAL A 50 -3.44 -7.06 -14.68
CA VAL A 50 -3.03 -7.96 -15.76
C VAL A 50 -3.22 -9.41 -15.31
N VAL A 51 -3.77 -10.24 -16.18
CA VAL A 51 -3.91 -11.70 -15.93
C VAL A 51 -2.83 -12.43 -16.72
N SER A 52 -1.99 -13.20 -16.03
CA SER A 52 -0.94 -14.02 -16.62
C SER A 52 -1.10 -15.47 -16.15
N GLY A 53 -1.69 -16.32 -17.01
CA GLY A 53 -2.08 -17.67 -16.61
C GLY A 53 -3.14 -17.65 -15.50
N SER A 54 -2.83 -18.25 -14.35
CA SER A 54 -3.66 -18.23 -13.14
C SER A 54 -3.44 -17.00 -12.27
N ASP A 55 -2.39 -16.22 -12.53
CA ASP A 55 -1.97 -15.13 -11.66
C ASP A 55 -2.59 -13.81 -12.09
N VAL A 56 -2.88 -12.97 -11.09
CA VAL A 56 -3.33 -11.59 -11.28
C VAL A 56 -2.25 -10.67 -10.75
N LEU A 57 -1.74 -9.81 -11.62
CA LEU A 57 -0.65 -8.89 -11.36
C LEU A 57 -1.16 -7.45 -11.39
N LEU A 58 -0.65 -6.63 -10.47
CA LEU A 58 -0.76 -5.18 -10.52
C LEU A 58 0.51 -4.64 -11.20
N MET A 59 0.37 -4.17 -12.42
CA MET A 59 1.48 -3.64 -13.23
C MET A 59 1.51 -2.11 -13.14
N PHE A 60 2.62 -1.54 -12.71
CA PHE A 60 2.85 -0.10 -12.64
C PHE A 60 4.29 0.21 -13.03
N GLY A 61 4.49 1.24 -13.86
CA GLY A 61 5.81 1.53 -14.43
C GLY A 61 6.43 0.29 -15.09
N SER A 62 7.63 -0.09 -14.64
CA SER A 62 8.34 -1.30 -15.08
C SER A 62 8.14 -2.50 -14.15
N ASN A 63 7.35 -2.34 -13.10
CA ASN A 63 7.22 -3.27 -11.99
C ASN A 63 5.87 -4.01 -11.98
N THR A 64 5.85 -5.19 -11.36
CA THR A 64 4.64 -5.99 -11.17
C THR A 64 4.57 -6.54 -9.75
N ILE A 65 3.39 -6.51 -9.15
CA ILE A 65 3.12 -7.13 -7.86
C ILE A 65 2.04 -8.19 -8.04
N LYS A 66 2.34 -9.44 -7.68
CA LYS A 66 1.36 -10.52 -7.70
C LYS A 66 0.38 -10.37 -6.54
N LEU A 67 -0.91 -10.42 -6.85
CA LEU A 67 -1.94 -10.44 -5.81
C LEU A 67 -2.11 -11.85 -5.22
N PRO A 68 -2.35 -11.96 -3.90
CA PRO A 68 -2.79 -13.21 -3.29
C PRO A 68 -4.07 -13.74 -3.94
N GLU A 69 -4.21 -15.06 -4.02
CA GLU A 69 -5.26 -15.75 -4.77
C GLU A 69 -6.68 -15.27 -4.41
N ASN A 70 -6.95 -15.06 -3.11
CA ASN A 70 -8.24 -14.58 -2.63
C ASN A 70 -8.59 -13.17 -3.14
N LYS A 71 -7.60 -12.26 -3.20
CA LYS A 71 -7.76 -10.91 -3.74
C LYS A 71 -7.85 -10.92 -5.26
N ALA A 72 -6.97 -11.69 -5.90
CA ALA A 72 -6.93 -11.92 -7.34
C ALA A 72 -8.30 -12.36 -7.88
N LYS A 73 -8.87 -13.44 -7.31
CA LYS A 73 -10.16 -13.99 -7.72
C LYS A 73 -11.28 -12.95 -7.62
N LYS A 74 -11.42 -12.28 -6.47
CA LYS A 74 -12.47 -11.29 -6.24
C LYS A 74 -12.33 -10.06 -7.16
N LEU A 75 -11.10 -9.62 -7.43
CA LEU A 75 -10.86 -8.50 -8.35
C LEU A 75 -11.33 -8.80 -9.78
N ILE A 76 -11.05 -10.03 -10.25
CA ILE A 76 -11.47 -10.48 -11.59
C ILE A 76 -12.99 -10.72 -11.66
N GLU A 77 -13.59 -11.32 -10.63
CA GLU A 77 -15.05 -11.51 -10.53
C GLU A 77 -15.81 -10.17 -10.61
N LEU A 78 -15.23 -9.10 -10.05
CA LEU A 78 -15.78 -7.75 -10.13
C LEU A 78 -15.50 -7.03 -11.47
N GLY A 79 -14.86 -7.69 -12.43
CA GLY A 79 -14.68 -7.17 -13.80
C GLY A 79 -13.58 -6.12 -13.94
N TYR A 80 -12.52 -6.21 -13.13
CA TYR A 80 -11.37 -5.28 -13.19
C TYR A 80 -10.22 -5.74 -14.09
N LYS A 81 -10.34 -6.88 -14.77
CA LYS A 81 -9.34 -7.31 -15.77
C LYS A 81 -9.07 -6.19 -16.78
N ASP A 82 -7.79 -5.92 -17.05
CA ASP A 82 -7.30 -4.89 -17.97
C ASP A 82 -7.65 -3.44 -17.61
N LYS A 83 -8.29 -3.20 -16.46
CA LYS A 83 -8.58 -1.85 -15.96
C LYS A 83 -7.41 -1.30 -15.14
N ILE A 84 -7.39 0.02 -15.03
CA ILE A 84 -6.52 0.72 -14.07
C ILE A 84 -7.27 0.79 -12.74
N VAL A 85 -6.59 0.43 -11.67
CA VAL A 85 -7.03 0.58 -10.29
C VAL A 85 -5.96 1.36 -9.52
N THR A 86 -6.33 1.96 -8.40
CA THR A 86 -5.34 2.48 -7.45
C THR A 86 -5.18 1.44 -6.36
N PHE A 87 -3.98 0.90 -6.15
CA PHE A 87 -3.71 0.06 -4.98
C PHE A 87 -3.05 0.89 -3.90
N GLY A 88 -3.32 0.52 -2.65
CA GLY A 88 -2.78 1.16 -1.47
C GLY A 88 -2.07 0.17 -0.56
N ILE A 89 -0.97 0.59 0.06
CA ILE A 89 -0.22 -0.21 1.02
C ILE A 89 0.32 0.70 2.13
N ARG A 90 0.17 0.28 3.39
CA ARG A 90 0.67 1.07 4.53
C ARG A 90 2.19 1.05 4.57
N PRO A 91 2.85 2.14 4.98
CA PRO A 91 4.31 2.18 5.10
C PRO A 91 4.90 1.06 5.96
N GLU A 92 4.21 0.63 7.03
CA GLU A 92 4.66 -0.48 7.88
C GLU A 92 4.45 -1.87 7.28
N ASP A 93 3.63 -2.00 6.24
CA ASP A 93 3.35 -3.27 5.55
C ASP A 93 4.28 -3.48 4.34
N ILE A 94 5.27 -2.59 4.19
CA ILE A 94 6.42 -2.75 3.29
C ILE A 94 7.64 -3.08 4.15
N LYS A 95 8.38 -4.11 3.76
CA LYS A 95 9.45 -4.73 4.56
C LYS A 95 10.80 -4.63 3.87
N ASP A 96 11.83 -4.26 4.63
CA ASP A 96 13.23 -4.26 4.21
C ASP A 96 14.03 -5.45 4.79
N GLU A 97 13.36 -6.34 5.54
CA GLU A 97 14.01 -7.51 6.11
C GLU A 97 14.24 -8.62 5.07
N GLU A 98 15.50 -9.05 4.93
CA GLU A 98 15.93 -10.08 3.97
C GLU A 98 15.09 -11.37 4.01
N MET A 99 14.71 -11.81 5.22
CA MET A 99 13.88 -13.00 5.41
C MET A 99 12.49 -12.85 4.79
N PHE A 100 11.88 -11.66 4.89
CA PHE A 100 10.57 -11.39 4.32
C PHE A 100 10.65 -11.20 2.81
N ILE A 101 11.70 -10.53 2.33
CA ILE A 101 11.97 -10.34 0.90
C ILE A 101 12.17 -11.70 0.22
N SER A 102 12.96 -12.58 0.82
CA SER A 102 13.22 -13.93 0.30
C SER A 102 11.97 -14.81 0.23
N SER A 103 11.02 -14.63 1.16
CA SER A 103 9.75 -15.38 1.15
C SER A 103 8.67 -14.76 0.27
N SER A 104 8.88 -13.52 -0.19
CA SER A 104 7.91 -12.74 -0.97
C SER A 104 8.50 -12.21 -2.29
N PRO A 105 9.13 -13.05 -3.14
CA PRO A 105 9.81 -12.58 -4.35
C PRO A 105 8.85 -11.91 -5.34
N GLU A 106 7.60 -12.38 -5.40
CA GLU A 106 6.54 -11.91 -6.30
C GLU A 106 5.94 -10.54 -5.91
N THR A 107 6.32 -10.00 -4.76
CA THR A 107 5.90 -8.68 -4.28
C THR A 107 7.10 -7.80 -3.93
N SER A 108 8.29 -8.18 -4.41
CA SER A 108 9.54 -7.48 -4.15
C SER A 108 9.88 -6.47 -5.23
N LEU A 109 10.47 -5.34 -4.83
CA LEU A 109 10.82 -4.20 -5.69
C LEU A 109 12.21 -3.70 -5.31
N GLU A 110 12.95 -3.24 -6.29
CA GLU A 110 14.17 -2.44 -6.05
C GLU A 110 13.81 -0.97 -6.04
N ALA A 111 14.35 -0.25 -5.06
CA ALA A 111 14.02 1.16 -4.84
C ALA A 111 15.24 1.92 -4.32
N THR A 112 15.47 3.12 -4.86
CA THR A 112 16.56 3.99 -4.40
C THR A 112 16.06 4.90 -3.29
N VAL A 113 16.76 4.89 -2.15
CA VAL A 113 16.46 5.74 -0.99
C VAL A 113 16.78 7.18 -1.34
N LYS A 114 15.78 8.07 -1.26
CA LYS A 114 15.97 9.51 -1.39
C LYS A 114 16.17 10.20 -0.05
N VAL A 115 15.36 9.83 0.94
CA VAL A 115 15.37 10.46 2.27
C VAL A 115 15.34 9.40 3.33
N TYR A 116 16.16 9.62 4.36
CA TYR A 116 16.19 8.86 5.60
C TYR A 116 15.74 9.81 6.72
N GLU A 117 14.64 9.49 7.39
CA GLU A 117 14.09 10.30 8.48
C GLU A 117 14.00 9.46 9.76
N MET A 118 14.79 9.84 10.77
CA MET A 118 14.82 9.16 12.07
C MET A 118 13.81 9.79 13.03
N LEU A 119 12.83 9.00 13.49
CA LEU A 119 11.76 9.44 14.39
C LEU A 119 11.82 8.71 15.73
N GLY A 120 13.03 8.56 16.27
CA GLY A 120 13.29 7.92 17.55
C GLY A 120 13.24 6.40 17.47
N ALA A 121 12.08 5.79 17.67
CA ALA A 121 11.94 4.33 17.68
C ALA A 121 11.84 3.71 16.29
N GLU A 122 11.75 4.55 15.25
CA GLU A 122 11.42 4.15 13.89
C GLU A 122 12.11 5.05 12.87
N VAL A 123 12.26 4.54 11.64
CA VAL A 123 12.81 5.28 10.52
C VAL A 123 11.79 5.28 9.39
N PHE A 124 11.55 6.45 8.81
CA PHE A 124 10.85 6.56 7.53
C PHE A 124 11.88 6.67 6.42
N LEU A 125 11.78 5.76 5.46
CA LEU A 125 12.54 5.79 4.23
C LEU A 125 11.60 6.24 3.12
N TYR A 126 12.05 7.21 2.34
CA TYR A 126 11.33 7.68 1.16
C TYR A 126 12.08 7.25 -0.08
N PHE A 127 11.38 6.61 -0.99
CA PHE A 127 11.91 6.04 -2.22
C PHE A 127 11.22 6.64 -3.42
N THR A 128 11.85 6.46 -4.58
CA THR A 128 11.16 6.56 -5.86
C THR A 128 11.32 5.25 -6.61
N VAL A 129 10.19 4.67 -7.02
CA VAL A 129 10.13 3.51 -7.90
C VAL A 129 9.45 3.95 -9.19
N ASP A 130 10.19 3.96 -10.29
CA ASP A 130 9.80 4.63 -11.54
C ASP A 130 9.39 6.09 -11.29
N ASN A 131 8.09 6.40 -11.33
CA ASN A 131 7.50 7.72 -11.11
C ASN A 131 6.70 7.82 -9.81
N PHE A 132 6.74 6.80 -8.95
CA PHE A 132 5.96 6.73 -7.72
C PHE A 132 6.85 6.96 -6.52
N ASP A 133 6.47 7.93 -5.69
CA ASP A 133 7.10 8.14 -4.39
C ASP A 133 6.44 7.20 -3.37
N ILE A 134 7.29 6.45 -2.65
CA ILE A 134 6.87 5.43 -1.69
C ILE A 134 7.53 5.74 -0.35
N THR A 135 6.76 5.74 0.72
CA THR A 135 7.24 5.82 2.10
C THR A 135 7.17 4.43 2.74
N VAL A 136 8.26 4.02 3.39
CA VAL A 136 8.33 2.78 4.17
C VAL A 136 8.71 3.12 5.60
N ARG A 137 8.09 2.43 6.56
CA ARG A 137 8.40 2.55 7.98
C ARG A 137 9.15 1.29 8.42
N VAL A 138 10.43 1.45 8.76
CA VAL A 138 11.35 0.35 9.07
C VAL A 138 11.92 0.46 10.48
N ASN A 139 12.54 -0.63 10.93
CA ASN A 139 13.27 -0.64 12.19
C ASN A 139 14.51 0.28 12.11
N PRO A 140 14.88 1.02 13.18
CA PRO A 140 16.07 1.86 13.20
C PRO A 140 17.40 1.14 12.96
N ARG A 141 17.42 -0.20 13.03
CA ARG A 141 18.59 -1.01 12.71
C ARG A 141 18.86 -1.14 11.20
N THR A 142 17.97 -0.61 10.36
CA THR A 142 18.18 -0.60 8.91
C THR A 142 19.52 0.05 8.55
N THR A 143 20.24 -0.57 7.60
CA THR A 143 21.50 -0.05 7.08
C THR A 143 21.31 0.89 5.90
N ALA A 144 20.08 0.99 5.37
CA ALA A 144 19.74 1.81 4.21
C ALA A 144 20.05 3.31 4.44
N ARG A 145 20.68 3.96 3.48
CA ARG A 145 21.01 5.39 3.47
C ARG A 145 20.62 6.04 2.15
N PRO A 146 20.42 7.38 2.12
CA PRO A 146 20.16 8.10 0.87
C PRO A 146 21.22 7.79 -0.19
N GLY A 147 20.77 7.43 -1.39
CA GLY A 147 21.60 6.98 -2.51
C GLY A 147 21.71 5.46 -2.65
N ASP A 148 21.40 4.69 -1.61
CA ASP A 148 21.39 3.23 -1.71
C ASP A 148 20.21 2.75 -2.54
N THR A 149 20.44 1.77 -3.40
CA THR A 149 19.38 0.94 -3.99
C THR A 149 19.22 -0.29 -3.11
N ILE A 150 18.05 -0.45 -2.51
CA ILE A 150 17.72 -1.60 -1.67
C ILE A 150 16.54 -2.35 -2.27
N LYS A 151 16.39 -3.60 -1.85
CA LYS A 151 15.20 -4.40 -2.13
C LYS A 151 14.21 -4.24 -0.97
N ILE A 152 12.94 -4.06 -1.30
CA ILE A 152 11.82 -4.04 -0.37
C ILE A 152 10.76 -5.03 -0.85
N ALA A 153 9.91 -5.51 0.05
CA ALA A 153 8.79 -6.37 -0.32
C ALA A 153 7.49 -5.91 0.33
N LEU A 154 6.41 -5.90 -0.45
CA LEU A 154 5.08 -5.56 0.01
C LEU A 154 4.42 -6.80 0.60
N ASP A 155 3.79 -6.68 1.77
CA ASP A 155 2.87 -7.72 2.24
C ASP A 155 1.60 -7.70 1.36
N GLY A 156 1.54 -8.63 0.40
CA GLY A 156 0.42 -8.75 -0.52
C GLY A 156 -0.94 -8.94 0.17
N SER A 157 -0.94 -9.52 1.39
CA SER A 157 -2.17 -9.70 2.18
C SER A 157 -2.73 -8.38 2.71
N LYS A 158 -1.91 -7.33 2.77
CA LYS A 158 -2.25 -5.98 3.27
C LYS A 158 -2.53 -4.96 2.17
N ILE A 159 -2.48 -5.36 0.91
CA ILE A 159 -2.77 -4.47 -0.23
C ILE A 159 -4.26 -4.14 -0.29
N HIS A 160 -4.60 -2.86 -0.22
CA HIS A 160 -5.93 -2.35 -0.51
C HIS A 160 -6.06 -2.05 -2.00
N ILE A 161 -7.25 -2.21 -2.59
CA ILE A 161 -7.51 -1.84 -3.97
C ILE A 161 -8.74 -0.94 -4.02
N PHE A 162 -8.61 0.18 -4.71
CA PHE A 162 -9.61 1.20 -4.90
C PHE A 162 -9.93 1.33 -6.39
N ASP A 163 -11.20 1.56 -6.70
CA ASP A 163 -11.63 1.86 -8.05
C ASP A 163 -11.10 3.24 -8.47
N LYS A 164 -10.57 3.34 -9.69
CA LYS A 164 -9.87 4.54 -10.14
C LYS A 164 -10.79 5.75 -10.33
N GLU A 165 -12.04 5.51 -10.71
CA GLU A 165 -13.00 6.57 -11.03
C GLU A 165 -13.77 7.01 -9.79
N THR A 166 -14.34 6.06 -9.06
CA THR A 166 -15.17 6.30 -7.87
C THR A 166 -14.35 6.50 -6.61
N GLN A 167 -13.09 6.05 -6.58
CA GLN A 167 -12.21 6.05 -5.41
C GLN A 167 -12.69 5.18 -4.23
N GLU A 168 -13.76 4.39 -4.44
CA GLU A 168 -14.29 3.47 -3.45
C GLU A 168 -13.45 2.20 -3.35
N THR A 169 -13.40 1.62 -2.16
CA THR A 169 -12.65 0.39 -1.89
C THR A 169 -13.32 -0.81 -2.57
N ILE A 170 -12.55 -1.51 -3.38
CA ILE A 170 -12.91 -2.80 -3.98
C ILE A 170 -12.52 -3.94 -3.03
N LEU A 171 -11.30 -3.88 -2.49
CA LEU A 171 -10.68 -4.91 -1.65
C LEU A 171 -9.84 -4.27 -0.53
N ASN A 172 -9.89 -4.86 0.66
CA ASN A 172 -8.96 -4.61 1.76
C ASN A 172 -8.12 -5.86 1.99
#